data_AF-A0A9P6MQL2-F1
#
_entry.id   AF-A0A9P6MQL2-F1
#
_cell.length_a   1.000
_cell.length_b   1.000
_cell.length_c   1.000
_cell.angle_alpha   90.00
_cell.angle_beta   90.00
_cell.angle_gamma   90.00
#
_symmetry.space_group_name_H-M   'P 1'
#
loop_
_entity.id
_entity.type
_entity.pdbx_description
1 polymer ?
#
loop_
_entity_poly.entity_id
_entity_poly.type
_entity_poly.pdbx_seq_one_letter_code
_entity_poly.pdbx_strand_id
1 'polypeptide(L)' 'SYFIEPVEWIQGLHGLEGKVSCPKCDSKLGTFNWSGDQCSCGAWVTPAFMLHKGKVDA' A
#
# COMPACT_ATOMS: atom_id res chain seq x y z
N SER A 1 1.28 8.20 6.06
CA SER A 1 1.15 7.41 4.83
C SER A 1 -0.12 7.78 4.08
N TYR A 2 -0.23 7.43 2.80
CA TYR A 2 -1.49 7.53 2.05
C TYR A 2 -2.13 6.15 2.00
N PHE A 3 -3.43 6.06 2.25
CA PHE A 3 -4.21 4.85 2.01
C PHE A 3 -4.98 5.03 0.72
N ILE A 4 -4.87 4.06 -0.17
CA ILE A 4 -5.53 4.09 -1.49
C ILE A 4 -6.42 2.87 -1.65
N GLU A 5 -7.34 2.94 -2.60
CA GLU A 5 -8.04 1.74 -3.06
C GLU A 5 -7.09 0.85 -3.86
N PRO A 6 -7.33 -0.47 -3.89
CA PRO A 6 -6.61 -1.37 -4.79
C PRO A 6 -6.80 -0.92 -6.24
N VAL A 7 -5.69 -0.61 -6.90
CA VAL A 7 -5.65 -0.08 -8.26
C VAL A 7 -4.90 -1.04 -9.17
N GLU A 8 -5.35 -1.13 -10.43
CA GLU A 8 -4.96 -2.17 -11.38
C GLU A 8 -3.45 -2.24 -11.68
N TRP A 9 -2.72 -1.14 -11.49
CA TRP A 9 -1.27 -1.09 -11.70
C TRP A 9 -0.46 -1.77 -10.58
N ILE A 10 -1.06 -2.04 -9.42
CA ILE A 10 -0.38 -2.76 -8.33
C ILE A 10 -0.37 -4.25 -8.70
N GLN A 11 0.72 -4.67 -9.32
CA GLN A 11 0.93 -6.05 -9.75
C GLN A 11 1.54 -6.90 -8.63
N GLY A 12 1.37 -8.22 -8.73
CA GLY A 12 2.05 -9.17 -7.85
C GLY A 12 1.53 -9.19 -6.40
N LEU A 13 0.26 -8.85 -6.19
CA LEU A 13 -0.42 -8.98 -4.89
C LEU A 13 -0.66 -10.46 -4.55
N HIS A 14 0.40 -11.16 -4.17
CA HIS A 14 0.31 -12.55 -3.73
C HIS A 14 0.22 -12.61 -2.20
N GLY A 15 -0.76 -13.37 -1.68
CA GLY A 15 -0.98 -13.54 -0.25
C GLY A 15 -1.86 -12.46 0.39
N LEU A 16 -1.99 -12.52 1.72
CA LEU A 16 -2.84 -11.62 2.51
C LEU A 16 -2.16 -10.28 2.81
N GLU A 17 -0.83 -10.21 2.79
CA GLU A 17 -0.07 -9.00 3.04
C GLU A 17 1.22 -9.00 2.21
N GLY A 18 1.79 -7.82 1.98
CA GLY A 18 3.03 -7.71 1.23
C GLY A 18 3.47 -6.27 0.96
N LYS A 19 4.39 -6.11 0.00
CA LYS A 19 4.94 -4.81 -0.40
C LYS A 19 4.26 -4.30 -1.68
N VAL A 20 4.12 -2.98 -1.78
CA VAL A 20 3.78 -2.30 -3.03
C VAL A 20 5.07 -1.76 -3.63
N SER A 21 5.46 -2.30 -4.78
CA SER A 21 6.65 -1.87 -5.55
C SER A 21 6.25 -0.98 -6.72
N CYS A 22 7.13 -0.05 -7.10
CA CYS A 22 6.98 0.70 -8.34
C CYS A 22 7.15 -0.24 -9.55
N PRO A 23 6.20 -0.29 -10.50
CA PRO A 23 6.29 -1.19 -11.65
C PRO A 23 7.43 -0.85 -12.61
N LYS A 24 8.00 0.36 -12.54
CA LYS A 24 9.09 0.80 -13.42
C LYS A 24 10.49 0.56 -12.86
N CYS A 25 10.67 0.66 -11.54
CA CYS A 25 12.00 0.64 -10.91
C CYS A 25 12.12 -0.32 -9.71
N ASP A 26 11.07 -1.09 -9.41
CA ASP A 26 10.94 -2.02 -8.26
C ASP A 26 11.25 -1.41 -6.88
N SER A 27 11.34 -0.08 -6.79
CA SER A 27 11.50 0.61 -5.52
C SER A 27 10.26 0.43 -4.66
N LYS A 28 10.45 0.11 -3.38
CA LYS A 28 9.35 -0.01 -2.42
C LYS A 28 8.66 1.33 -2.24
N LEU A 29 7.39 1.40 -2.66
CA LEU A 29 6.50 2.55 -2.43
C LEU A 29 5.72 2.40 -1.13
N GLY A 30 5.43 1.17 -0.72
CA GLY A 30 4.55 0.93 0.41
C GLY A 30 4.31 -0.54 0.73
N THR A 31 3.17 -0.82 1.36
CA THR A 31 2.73 -2.14 1.80
C THR A 31 1.22 -2.31 1.60
N PHE A 32 0.77 -3.56 1.52
CA PHE A 32 -0.66 -3.88 1.52
C PHE A 32 -0.98 -4.95 2.56
N ASN A 33 -2.20 -4.92 3.09
CA ASN A 33 -2.77 -5.95 3.94
C ASN A 33 -4.28 -6.08 3.66
N TRP A 34 -4.71 -7.23 3.16
CA TRP A 34 -6.10 -7.54 2.84
C TRP A 34 -6.98 -7.69 4.08
N SER A 35 -6.42 -8.09 5.22
CA SER A 35 -7.10 -8.10 6.52
C SER A 35 -7.27 -6.69 7.10
N GLY A 36 -6.51 -5.72 6.56
CA GLY A 36 -6.47 -4.34 7.00
C GLY A 36 -5.28 -4.02 7.89
N ASP A 37 -5.13 -2.73 8.17
CA ASP A 37 -4.07 -2.19 9.00
C ASP A 37 -4.54 -0.89 9.67
N GLN A 38 -3.87 -0.51 10.76
CA GLN A 38 -4.18 0.70 11.50
C GLN A 38 -3.42 1.89 10.91
N CYS A 39 -4.16 2.93 10.54
CA CYS A 39 -3.59 4.21 10.14
C CYS A 39 -2.92 4.90 11.33
N SER A 40 -1.94 5.78 11.07
CA SER A 40 -1.27 6.58 12.11
C SER A 40 -2.21 7.48 12.93
N CYS A 41 -3.44 7.74 12.45
CA CYS A 41 -4.47 8.43 13.22
C CYS A 41 -5.28 7.49 14.15
N GLY A 42 -4.98 6.19 14.17
CA GLY A 42 -5.68 5.19 14.97
C GLY A 42 -6.88 4.53 14.29
N ALA A 43 -7.33 5.04 13.13
CA ALA A 43 -8.42 4.44 12.38
C ALA A 43 -8.00 3.12 11.72
N TRP A 44 -8.90 2.13 11.70
CA TRP A 44 -8.70 0.86 11.00
C TRP A 44 -9.10 1.00 9.54
N VAL A 45 -8.28 0.48 8.61
CA VAL A 45 -8.55 0.51 7.17
C VAL A 45 -8.49 -0.91 6.62
N THR A 46 -9.57 -1.38 5.97
CA THR A 46 -9.62 -2.69 5.32
C THR A 46 -10.30 -2.57 3.95
N PRO A 47 -9.67 -3.06 2.85
CA PRO A 47 -8.28 -3.52 2.78
C PRO A 47 -7.30 -2.34 2.87
N ALA A 48 -6.14 -2.55 3.49
CA ALA A 48 -5.14 -1.51 3.70
C ALA A 48 -4.09 -1.53 2.59
N PHE A 49 -4.13 -0.54 1.68
CA PHE A 49 -3.02 -0.29 0.74
C PHE A 49 -2.34 1.01 1.11
N MET A 50 -1.19 0.90 1.76
CA MET A 50 -0.45 2.02 2.32
C MET A 50 0.72 2.41 1.43
N LEU A 51 0.81 3.67 1.03
CA LEU A 51 1.98 4.27 0.37
C LEU A 51 2.74 5.23 1.30
N HIS A 52 4.06 5.18 1.27
CA HIS A 52 4.91 6.08 2.04
C HIS A 52 4.94 7.47 1.39
N LYS A 53 4.55 8.51 2.14
CA LYS A 53 4.50 9.91 1.66
C LYS A 53 5.84 10.41 1.10
N GLY A 54 6.97 9.91 1.59
CA GLY A 54 8.30 10.31 1.09
C GLY A 54 8.73 9.59 -0.20
N LYS A 55 7.89 8.70 -0.75
CA LYS A 55 8.16 7.92 -1.96
C LYS A 55 7.21 8.27 -3.11
N VAL A 56 6.22 9.12 -2.86
CA VAL A 56 5.19 9.52 -3.83
C VAL A 56 4.90 11.00 -3.66
N ASP A 57 4.65 11.69 -4.77
CA ASP A 57 4.20 13.08 -4.74
C ASP A 57 2.74 13.16 -4.29
N ALA A 58 2.34 14.34 -3.80
CA ALA A 58 0.98 14.60 -3.28
C ALA A 58 -0.01 14.92 -4.41
#